data_AF-A0A455UG32-F1
#
_entry.id   AF-A0A455UG32-F1
#
_cell.length_a   1.000
_cell.length_b   1.000
_cell.length_c   1.000
_cell.angle_alpha   90.00
_cell.angle_beta   90.00
_cell.angle_gamma   90.00
#
_symmetry.space_group_name_H-M   'P 1'
#
loop_
_entity.id
_entity.type
_entity.pdbx_description
1 polymer ?
#
loop_
_entity_poly.entity_id
_entity_poly.type
_entity_poly.pdbx_seq_one_letter_code
_entity_poly.pdbx_strand_id
1 'polypeptide(L)'
;MEQRAKRRPYQAWFLAARPRTLPLACASILLGSGLAASVDAFDASVLLLALLTAISLQVLSNLANDYGDAVSGADDQARIGPVRAVSSGLLSPQAMRRGMIVTASVAALLGLSLLVTAFGNQWGHIVTFVLLGAAALLAAVTYTVGLGGTPYGYRGLGDISVFVFSDCSVLWVPTSFIPSN
;
A
#
# COMPACT_ATOMS: atom_id res chain seq x y z
N MET A 1 -30.32 -6.58 -20.54
CA MET A 1 -30.24 -5.49 -19.51
C MET A 1 -30.26 -6.12 -18.12
N GLU A 2 -29.26 -6.95 -17.85
CA GLU A 2 -29.31 -7.96 -16.80
C GLU A 2 -28.62 -7.45 -15.53
N GLN A 3 -29.42 -7.28 -14.48
CA GLN A 3 -29.04 -7.24 -13.06
C GLN A 3 -27.83 -6.34 -12.69
N ARG A 4 -28.05 -5.02 -12.62
CA ARG A 4 -27.34 -4.18 -11.64
C ARG A 4 -27.79 -4.60 -10.22
N ALA A 5 -27.34 -5.76 -9.76
CA ALA A 5 -27.52 -6.17 -8.38
C ALA A 5 -26.98 -5.04 -7.51
N LYS A 6 -27.85 -4.48 -6.66
CA LYS A 6 -27.58 -3.41 -5.71
C LYS A 6 -26.52 -3.92 -4.72
N ARG A 7 -25.24 -3.90 -5.11
CA ARG A 7 -24.13 -4.41 -4.29
C ARG A 7 -24.16 -3.65 -2.98
N ARG A 8 -24.12 -4.38 -1.88
CA ARG A 8 -24.21 -3.77 -0.55
C ARG A 8 -22.94 -2.95 -0.29
N PRO A 9 -23.01 -1.86 0.49
CA PRO A 9 -21.89 -0.92 0.64
C PRO A 9 -20.59 -1.59 1.11
N TYR A 10 -20.66 -2.61 1.97
CA TYR A 10 -19.49 -3.37 2.43
C TYR A 10 -18.77 -4.14 1.30
N GLN A 11 -19.49 -4.63 0.29
CA GLN A 11 -18.90 -5.31 -0.86
C GLN A 11 -18.12 -4.33 -1.73
N ALA A 12 -18.59 -3.08 -1.83
CA ALA A 12 -17.89 -2.03 -2.56
C ALA A 12 -16.56 -1.68 -1.90
N TRP A 13 -16.53 -1.54 -0.56
CA TRP A 13 -15.29 -1.33 0.19
C TRP A 13 -14.33 -2.52 0.10
N PHE A 14 -14.84 -3.76 0.15
CA PHE A 14 -14.00 -4.95 0.00
C PHE A 14 -13.34 -5.03 -1.40
N LEU A 15 -14.08 -4.68 -2.45
CA LEU A 15 -13.53 -4.60 -3.81
C LEU A 15 -12.49 -3.49 -3.93
N ALA A 16 -12.77 -2.31 -3.37
CA ALA A 16 -11.87 -1.16 -3.37
C ALA A 16 -10.58 -1.44 -2.59
N ALA A 17 -10.64 -2.25 -1.52
CA ALA A 17 -9.48 -2.68 -0.74
C ALA A 17 -8.53 -3.63 -1.50
N ARG A 18 -8.97 -4.23 -2.62
CA ARG A 18 -8.22 -5.17 -3.48
C ARG A 18 -7.47 -6.25 -2.67
N PRO A 19 -8.19 -7.22 -2.08
CA PRO A 19 -7.60 -8.23 -1.20
C PRO A 19 -6.50 -9.06 -1.86
N ARG A 20 -6.47 -9.13 -3.20
CA ARG A 20 -5.43 -9.84 -3.96
C ARG A 20 -4.03 -9.21 -3.84
N THR A 21 -3.91 -7.94 -3.45
CA THR A 21 -2.59 -7.29 -3.26
C THR A 21 -2.08 -7.38 -1.82
N LEU A 22 -2.93 -7.80 -0.87
CA LEU A 22 -2.56 -7.93 0.55
C LEU A 22 -1.52 -9.03 0.85
N PRO A 23 -1.53 -10.20 0.18
CA PRO A 23 -0.53 -11.25 0.43
C PRO A 23 0.91 -10.79 0.15
N LEU A 24 1.11 -9.93 -0.85
CA LEU A 24 2.44 -9.42 -1.19
C LEU A 24 3.02 -8.58 -0.06
N ALA A 25 2.23 -7.66 0.50
CA ALA A 25 2.65 -6.86 1.65
C ALA A 25 2.94 -7.73 2.88
N CYS A 26 2.18 -8.79 3.09
CA CYS A 26 2.40 -9.72 4.21
C CYS A 26 3.69 -10.52 4.07
N ALA A 27 4.04 -10.95 2.86
CA ALA A 27 5.23 -11.77 2.60
C ALA A 27 6.52 -11.07 3.07
N SER A 28 6.68 -9.78 2.76
CA SER A 28 7.84 -8.99 3.17
C SER A 28 7.98 -8.88 4.69
N ILE A 29 6.86 -8.69 5.40
CA ILE A 29 6.84 -8.61 6.88
C ILE A 29 7.15 -9.97 7.51
N LEU A 30 6.60 -11.05 6.95
CA LEU A 30 6.87 -12.41 7.43
C LEU A 30 8.34 -12.80 7.22
N LEU A 31 8.92 -12.43 6.08
CA LEU A 31 10.34 -12.64 5.80
C LEU A 31 11.23 -11.87 6.79
N GLY A 32 10.95 -10.59 7.02
CA GLY A 32 11.68 -9.80 8.02
C GLY A 32 11.58 -10.37 9.43
N SER A 33 10.40 -10.88 9.80
CA SER A 33 10.18 -11.52 11.10
C SER A 33 10.87 -12.88 11.21
N GLY A 34 10.94 -13.64 10.11
CA GLY A 34 11.71 -14.89 10.05
C GLY A 34 13.22 -14.66 10.17
N LEU A 35 13.74 -13.59 9.57
CA LEU A 35 15.13 -13.18 9.75
C LEU A 35 15.40 -12.76 11.20
N ALA A 36 14.49 -12.00 11.83
CA ALA A 36 14.58 -11.68 13.26
C ALA A 36 14.60 -12.95 14.14
N ALA A 37 13.81 -13.96 13.79
CA ALA A 37 13.82 -15.25 14.49
C ALA A 37 15.14 -16.00 14.34
N SER A 38 15.85 -15.86 13.21
CA SER A 38 17.17 -16.50 13.01
C SER A 38 18.29 -15.92 13.89
N VAL A 39 18.06 -14.76 14.51
CA VAL A 39 19.00 -14.07 15.41
C VAL A 39 18.42 -13.87 16.82
N ASP A 40 17.43 -14.68 17.21
CA ASP A 40 16.74 -14.62 18.52
C ASP A 40 16.12 -13.25 18.88
N ALA A 41 15.84 -12.42 17.88
CA ALA A 41 15.25 -11.08 18.02
C ALA A 41 13.76 -11.05 17.62
N PHE A 42 13.08 -12.20 17.59
CA PHE A 42 11.68 -12.27 17.22
C PHE A 42 10.77 -11.67 18.29
N ASP A 43 9.89 -10.75 17.87
CA ASP A 43 8.83 -10.19 18.71
C ASP A 43 7.48 -10.31 18.00
N ALA A 44 6.56 -11.04 18.62
CA ALA A 44 5.23 -11.29 18.08
C ALA A 44 4.35 -10.03 18.00
N SER A 45 4.56 -9.08 18.91
CA SER A 45 3.85 -7.79 18.92
C SER A 45 4.31 -6.91 17.76
N VAL A 46 5.62 -6.89 17.50
CA VAL A 46 6.21 -6.20 16.35
C VAL A 46 5.71 -6.81 15.04
N LEU A 47 5.70 -8.13 14.91
CA LEU A 47 5.14 -8.83 13.75
C LEU A 47 3.67 -8.44 13.50
N LEU A 48 2.83 -8.51 14.54
CA LEU A 48 1.40 -8.21 14.42
C LEU A 48 1.17 -6.75 14.01
N LEU A 49 1.83 -5.80 14.68
CA LEU A 49 1.72 -4.39 14.37
C LEU A 49 2.25 -4.07 12.97
N ALA A 50 3.33 -4.72 12.54
CA ALA A 50 3.89 -4.57 11.20
C ALA A 50 2.92 -5.08 10.13
N LEU A 51 2.29 -6.25 10.34
CA LEU A 51 1.27 -6.79 9.43
C LEU A 51 0.06 -5.86 9.33
N LEU A 52 -0.48 -5.40 10.47
CA LEU A 52 -1.63 -4.49 10.49
C LEU A 52 -1.32 -3.15 9.82
N THR A 53 -0.12 -2.61 10.05
CA THR A 53 0.34 -1.37 9.41
C THR A 53 0.47 -1.57 7.89
N ALA A 54 1.13 -2.63 7.44
CA ALA A 54 1.34 -2.93 6.03
C ALA A 54 0.00 -3.14 5.29
N ILE A 55 -0.93 -3.89 5.87
CA ILE A 55 -2.28 -4.09 5.32
C ILE A 55 -3.02 -2.76 5.24
N SER A 56 -2.99 -1.94 6.28
CA SER A 56 -3.69 -0.65 6.30
C SER A 56 -3.14 0.31 5.24
N LEU A 57 -1.81 0.39 5.08
CA LEU A 57 -1.17 1.19 4.02
C LEU A 57 -1.49 0.66 2.62
N GLN A 58 -1.52 -0.66 2.44
CA GLN A 58 -1.89 -1.28 1.16
C GLN A 58 -3.35 -0.97 0.79
N VAL A 59 -4.28 -1.05 1.75
CA VAL A 59 -5.66 -0.65 1.56
C VAL A 59 -5.75 0.84 1.23
N LEU A 60 -5.06 1.71 1.97
CA LEU A 60 -5.05 3.15 1.70
C LEU A 60 -4.58 3.47 0.27
N SER A 61 -3.48 2.84 -0.17
CA SER A 61 -2.97 2.99 -1.54
C SER A 61 -4.00 2.56 -2.58
N ASN A 62 -4.69 1.44 -2.35
CA ASN A 62 -5.75 0.95 -3.24
C ASN A 62 -6.93 1.93 -3.34
N LEU A 63 -7.38 2.50 -2.21
CA LEU A 63 -8.43 3.53 -2.18
C LEU A 63 -7.99 4.82 -2.88
N ALA A 64 -6.76 5.27 -2.64
CA ALA A 64 -6.18 6.46 -3.27
C ALA A 64 -6.07 6.31 -4.79
N ASN A 65 -5.67 5.14 -5.27
CA ASN A 65 -5.62 4.84 -6.69
C ASN A 65 -7.01 4.79 -7.33
N ASP A 66 -8.04 4.32 -6.62
CA ASP A 66 -9.44 4.33 -7.12
C ASP A 66 -9.99 5.75 -7.19
N TYR A 67 -9.72 6.56 -6.17
CA TYR A 67 -10.09 7.97 -6.15
C TYR A 67 -9.35 8.78 -7.23
N GLY A 68 -8.04 8.59 -7.38
CA GLY A 68 -7.21 9.30 -8.35
C GLY A 68 -7.62 9.00 -9.80
N ASP A 69 -7.86 7.72 -10.13
CA ASP A 69 -8.36 7.31 -11.45
C ASP A 69 -9.71 7.98 -11.77
N ALA A 70 -10.61 8.03 -10.78
CA ALA A 70 -11.95 8.62 -10.95
C ALA A 70 -11.93 10.14 -11.14
N VAL A 71 -11.03 10.85 -10.46
CA VAL A 71 -10.89 12.32 -10.58
C VAL A 71 -10.13 12.72 -11.83
N SER A 72 -9.16 11.91 -12.26
CA SER A 72 -8.33 12.20 -13.44
C SER A 72 -9.04 11.92 -14.77
N GLY A 73 -10.23 11.32 -14.75
CA GLY A 73 -11.00 10.99 -15.95
C GLY A 73 -10.38 9.86 -16.80
N ALA A 74 -9.44 9.09 -16.25
CA ALA A 74 -8.72 8.02 -16.95
C ALA A 74 -9.54 6.72 -17.12
N ASP A 75 -10.73 6.65 -16.51
CA ASP A 75 -11.62 5.49 -16.61
C ASP A 75 -12.56 5.63 -17.83
N ASP A 76 -12.10 5.12 -18.97
CA ASP A 76 -12.94 4.89 -20.14
C ASP A 76 -13.75 3.59 -19.98
N GLN A 77 -14.95 3.51 -20.58
CA GLN A 77 -15.83 2.33 -20.49
C GLN A 77 -15.22 1.03 -21.09
N ALA A 78 -14.09 1.15 -21.77
CA ALA A 78 -13.34 0.05 -22.39
C ALA A 78 -12.29 -0.61 -21.48
N ARG A 79 -12.19 -0.21 -20.20
CA ARG A 79 -11.15 -0.75 -19.30
C ARG A 79 -11.35 -2.23 -18.97
N ILE A 80 -10.33 -3.05 -19.27
CA ILE A 80 -10.23 -4.45 -18.84
C ILE A 80 -9.48 -4.48 -17.51
N GLY A 81 -10.22 -4.36 -16.39
CA GLY A 81 -9.65 -4.35 -15.04
C GLY A 81 -10.70 -4.61 -13.95
N PRO A 82 -10.29 -4.83 -12.69
CA PRO A 82 -11.24 -5.03 -11.59
C PRO A 82 -12.13 -3.81 -11.41
N VAL A 83 -13.42 -4.04 -11.13
CA VAL A 83 -14.43 -2.99 -10.97
C VAL A 83 -13.97 -1.97 -9.92
N ARG A 84 -13.80 -0.72 -10.36
CA ARG A 84 -13.45 0.44 -9.53
C ARG A 84 -14.69 0.95 -8.81
N ALA A 85 -14.62 1.17 -7.50
CA ALA A 85 -15.80 1.46 -6.71
C ALA A 85 -16.33 2.89 -6.94
N VAL A 86 -15.46 3.85 -7.26
CA VAL A 86 -15.87 5.25 -7.47
C VAL A 86 -16.45 5.45 -8.87
N SER A 87 -15.74 5.01 -9.92
CA SER A 87 -16.19 5.19 -11.31
C SER A 87 -17.39 4.33 -11.69
N SER A 88 -17.57 3.16 -11.06
CA SER A 88 -18.81 2.36 -11.21
C SER A 88 -20.02 2.92 -10.47
N GLY A 89 -19.86 4.02 -9.71
CA GLY A 89 -20.91 4.64 -8.92
C GLY A 89 -21.30 3.85 -7.65
N LEU A 90 -20.53 2.83 -7.27
CA LEU A 90 -20.76 2.06 -6.04
C LEU A 90 -20.43 2.85 -4.77
N LEU A 91 -19.45 3.76 -4.84
CA LEU A 91 -19.08 4.70 -3.79
C LEU A 91 -19.00 6.12 -4.34
N SER A 92 -19.47 7.10 -3.59
CA SER A 92 -19.28 8.50 -3.97
C SER A 92 -17.81 8.92 -3.76
N PRO A 93 -17.26 9.87 -4.55
CA PRO A 93 -15.92 10.41 -4.32
C PRO A 93 -15.74 10.97 -2.90
N GLN A 94 -16.78 11.59 -2.34
CA GLN A 94 -16.78 12.09 -0.97
C GLN A 94 -16.68 10.97 0.07
N ALA A 95 -17.40 9.86 -0.13
CA ALA A 95 -17.31 8.69 0.74
C ALA A 95 -15.92 8.05 0.65
N MET A 96 -15.37 7.90 -0.56
CA MET A 96 -14.01 7.38 -0.77
C MET A 96 -12.97 8.26 -0.07
N ARG A 97 -13.07 9.58 -0.18
CA ARG A 97 -12.18 10.53 0.52
C ARG A 97 -12.24 10.37 2.04
N ARG A 98 -13.43 10.21 2.62
CA ARG A 98 -13.58 9.92 4.05
C ARG A 98 -12.95 8.58 4.43
N GLY A 99 -13.16 7.54 3.61
CA GLY A 99 -12.53 6.23 3.81
C GLY A 99 -11.01 6.30 3.79
N MET A 100 -10.42 7.05 2.85
CA MET A 100 -8.98 7.29 2.82
C MET A 100 -8.48 7.98 4.09
N ILE A 101 -9.16 9.02 4.58
CA ILE A 101 -8.78 9.71 5.81
C ILE A 101 -8.79 8.74 7.00
N VAL A 102 -9.85 7.95 7.16
CA VAL A 102 -9.98 6.98 8.25
C VAL A 102 -8.87 5.92 8.16
N THR A 103 -8.66 5.32 6.99
CA THR A 103 -7.61 4.30 6.82
C THR A 103 -6.21 4.88 7.03
N ALA A 104 -5.97 6.13 6.61
CA ALA A 104 -4.71 6.83 6.86
C ALA A 104 -4.48 7.08 8.36
N SER A 105 -5.50 7.51 9.09
CA SER A 105 -5.42 7.67 10.55
C SER A 105 -5.13 6.35 11.25
N VAL A 106 -5.79 5.25 10.85
CA VAL A 106 -5.53 3.92 11.39
C VAL A 106 -4.11 3.46 11.08
N ALA A 107 -3.65 3.61 9.83
CA ALA A 107 -2.29 3.26 9.44
C ALA A 107 -1.24 4.06 10.21
N ALA A 108 -1.47 5.37 10.43
CA ALA A 108 -0.57 6.22 11.21
C ALA A 108 -0.50 5.79 12.68
N LEU A 109 -1.63 5.48 13.31
CA LEU A 109 -1.67 5.02 14.70
C LEU A 109 -0.96 3.66 14.86
N LEU A 110 -1.20 2.72 13.94
CA LEU A 110 -0.53 1.43 13.94
C LEU A 110 0.97 1.56 13.69
N GLY A 111 1.38 2.39 12.73
CA GLY A 111 2.78 2.64 12.42
C GLY A 111 3.53 3.31 13.59
N LEU A 112 2.91 4.28 14.26
CA LEU A 112 3.49 4.89 15.47
C LEU A 112 3.61 3.87 16.61
N SER A 113 2.58 3.06 16.82
CA SER A 113 2.59 2.00 17.84
C SER A 113 3.67 0.96 17.55
N LEU A 114 3.86 0.60 16.28
CA LEU A 114 4.94 -0.27 15.82
C LEU A 114 6.32 0.31 16.16
N LEU A 115 6.56 1.59 15.83
CA LEU A 115 7.85 2.24 16.09
C LEU A 115 8.15 2.32 17.60
N VAL A 116 7.16 2.67 18.42
CA VAL A 116 7.33 2.70 19.88
C VAL A 116 7.60 1.31 20.43
N THR A 117 6.91 0.28 19.93
CA THR A 117 7.11 -1.11 20.37
C THR A 117 8.47 -1.65 19.95
N ALA A 118 8.92 -1.34 18.73
CA ALA A 118 10.19 -1.84 18.18
C ALA A 118 11.42 -1.13 18.75
N PHE A 119 11.36 0.19 18.99
CA PHE A 119 12.52 1.01 19.37
C PHE A 119 12.46 1.50 20.83
N GLY A 120 11.33 1.33 21.54
CA GLY A 120 11.17 1.75 22.92
C GLY A 120 11.48 3.25 23.13
N ASN A 121 12.45 3.55 23.98
CA ASN A 121 12.88 4.92 24.29
C ASN A 121 13.91 5.50 23.31
N GLN A 122 14.22 4.82 22.22
CA GLN A 122 15.17 5.32 21.21
C GLN A 122 14.51 6.33 20.27
N TRP A 123 14.13 7.49 20.81
CA TRP A 123 13.41 8.56 20.10
C TRP A 123 14.10 9.00 18.80
N GLY A 124 15.43 8.96 18.74
CA GLY A 124 16.18 9.28 17.51
C GLY A 124 15.85 8.36 16.34
N HIS A 125 15.71 7.05 16.59
CA HIS A 125 15.32 6.08 15.55
C HIS A 125 13.86 6.27 15.16
N ILE A 126 12.97 6.46 16.14
CA ILE A 126 11.54 6.71 15.88
C ILE A 126 11.35 7.93 14.97
N VAL A 127 11.99 9.06 15.30
CA VAL A 127 11.92 10.29 14.49
C VAL A 127 12.49 10.05 13.09
N THR A 128 13.61 9.34 12.97
CA THR A 128 14.23 9.02 11.67
C THR A 128 13.27 8.21 10.78
N PHE A 129 12.64 7.16 11.31
CA PHE A 129 11.69 6.35 10.56
C PHE A 129 10.41 7.11 10.20
N VAL A 130 9.92 7.99 11.09
CA VAL A 130 8.79 8.88 10.77
C VAL A 130 9.16 9.84 9.64
N LEU A 131 10.34 10.45 9.68
CA LEU A 131 10.81 11.36 8.62
C LEU A 131 11.01 10.63 7.30
N LEU A 132 11.57 9.41 7.31
CA LEU A 132 11.70 8.57 6.12
C LEU A 132 10.33 8.20 5.55
N GLY A 133 9.37 7.81 6.40
CA GLY A 133 8.00 7.53 5.99
C GLY A 133 7.32 8.75 5.38
N ALA A 134 7.48 9.93 6.00
CA ALA A 134 6.96 11.19 5.47
C ALA A 134 7.63 11.57 4.14
N ALA A 135 8.94 11.38 4.00
CA ALA A 135 9.66 11.63 2.76
C ALA A 135 9.22 10.67 1.64
N ALA A 136 9.00 9.38 1.94
CA ALA A 136 8.49 8.40 0.99
C ALA A 136 7.07 8.74 0.53
N LEU A 137 6.19 9.16 1.45
CA LEU A 137 4.84 9.64 1.11
C LEU A 137 4.89 10.91 0.26
N LEU A 138 5.74 11.86 0.62
CA LEU A 138 5.95 13.08 -0.18
C LEU A 138 6.46 12.73 -1.57
N ALA A 139 7.45 11.86 -1.70
CA ALA A 139 7.96 11.38 -2.99
C ALA A 139 6.86 10.69 -3.81
N ALA A 140 6.02 9.86 -3.19
CA ALA A 140 4.90 9.21 -3.86
C ALA A 140 3.85 10.22 -4.34
N VAL A 141 3.52 11.25 -3.54
CA VAL A 141 2.56 12.31 -3.89
C VAL A 141 3.13 13.25 -4.95
N THR A 142 4.39 13.66 -4.84
CA THR A 142 5.04 14.48 -5.88
C THR A 142 5.17 13.71 -7.19
N TYR A 143 5.33 12.40 -7.14
CA TYR A 143 5.35 11.52 -8.31
C TYR A 143 3.97 11.33 -8.96
N THR A 144 2.92 11.13 -8.15
CA THR A 144 1.55 10.88 -8.66
C THR A 144 0.80 12.16 -9.05
N VAL A 145 1.01 13.26 -8.33
CA VAL A 145 0.24 14.50 -8.52
C VAL A 145 1.04 15.58 -9.26
N GLY A 146 2.37 15.51 -9.23
CA GLY A 146 3.25 16.52 -9.80
C GLY A 146 3.17 17.84 -9.02
N LEU A 147 4.29 18.31 -8.49
CA LEU A 147 4.41 19.70 -8.00
C LEU A 147 4.28 20.67 -9.18
N GLY A 148 3.05 20.97 -9.61
CA GLY A 148 2.78 21.95 -10.67
C GLY A 148 2.00 21.46 -11.89
N GLY A 149 1.08 20.49 -11.75
CA GLY A 149 0.04 20.27 -12.76
C GLY A 149 0.45 19.49 -14.00
N THR A 150 1.60 18.81 -13.98
CA THR A 150 1.95 17.78 -14.98
C THR A 150 2.47 16.53 -14.27
N PRO A 151 1.71 15.41 -14.28
CA PRO A 151 2.17 14.15 -13.71
C PRO A 151 3.42 13.66 -14.45
N TYR A 152 4.54 13.51 -13.74
CA TYR A 152 5.78 12.97 -14.31
C TYR A 152 5.62 11.52 -14.82
N GLY A 153 4.53 10.83 -14.44
CA GLY A 153 4.15 9.51 -14.95
C GLY A 153 3.95 9.43 -16.48
N TYR A 154 3.74 10.57 -17.16
CA TYR A 154 3.65 10.62 -18.63
C TYR A 154 5.02 10.69 -19.34
N ARG A 155 6.15 10.72 -18.60
CA ARG A 155 7.51 10.77 -19.16
C ARG A 155 8.23 9.41 -19.23
N GLY A 156 7.50 8.29 -19.15
CA GLY A 156 8.05 6.97 -19.47
C GLY A 156 9.00 6.36 -18.44
N LEU A 157 8.85 6.71 -17.15
CA LEU A 157 9.60 6.10 -16.03
C LEU A 157 8.71 5.27 -15.09
N GLY A 158 7.47 4.99 -15.51
CA GLY A 158 6.52 4.15 -14.78
C GLY A 158 7.07 2.74 -14.55
N ASP A 159 7.74 2.18 -15.56
CA ASP A 159 8.35 0.86 -15.48
C ASP A 159 9.44 0.80 -14.40
N ILE A 160 10.26 1.84 -14.22
CA ILE A 160 11.31 1.84 -13.18
C ILE A 160 10.71 1.88 -11.77
N SER A 161 9.57 2.55 -11.60
CA SER A 161 8.94 2.70 -10.29
C SER A 161 8.16 1.44 -9.89
N VAL A 162 7.53 0.77 -10.86
CA VAL A 162 6.97 -0.58 -10.69
C VAL A 162 8.10 -1.60 -10.44
N PHE A 163 9.23 -1.48 -11.15
CA PHE A 163 10.39 -2.34 -10.95
C PHE A 163 10.98 -2.20 -9.53
N VAL A 164 11.08 -0.97 -9.01
CA VAL A 164 11.67 -0.69 -7.69
C VAL A 164 10.70 -0.95 -6.53
N PHE A 165 9.40 -0.66 -6.68
CA PHE A 165 8.43 -0.76 -5.58
C PHE A 165 7.50 -1.97 -5.64
N SER A 166 7.31 -2.62 -6.80
CA SER A 166 6.43 -3.80 -6.96
C SER A 166 7.20 -5.10 -7.27
N ASP A 167 8.19 -5.09 -8.16
CA ASP A 167 8.79 -6.33 -8.70
C ASP A 167 10.14 -6.74 -8.06
N CYS A 168 10.87 -5.84 -7.39
CA CYS A 168 12.16 -6.17 -6.75
C CYS A 168 12.05 -7.08 -5.51
N SER A 169 10.84 -7.46 -5.08
CA SER A 169 10.65 -8.49 -4.04
C SER A 169 10.50 -9.92 -4.59
N VAL A 170 10.35 -10.09 -5.91
CA VAL A 170 10.20 -11.41 -6.56
C VAL A 170 11.50 -11.92 -7.20
N LEU A 171 12.53 -11.08 -7.38
CA LEU A 171 13.75 -11.45 -8.12
C LEU A 171 15.03 -11.59 -7.29
N TRP A 172 14.94 -11.64 -5.95
CA TRP A 172 16.09 -11.94 -5.09
C TRP A 172 15.87 -13.23 -4.29
N VAL A 173 15.67 -14.34 -5.00
CA VAL A 173 16.12 -15.64 -4.50
C VAL A 173 17.56 -15.78 -4.99
N PRO A 174 18.58 -15.66 -4.14
CA PRO A 174 19.95 -15.90 -4.56
C PRO A 174 20.08 -17.38 -4.93
N THR A 175 20.16 -17.69 -6.22
CA THR A 175 20.52 -19.02 -6.74
C THR A 175 21.99 -19.37 -6.50
N SER A 176 22.68 -18.72 -5.56
CA SER A 176 24.09 -18.93 -5.24
C SER A 176 24.35 -19.87 -4.04
N PHE A 177 23.36 -20.60 -3.56
CA PHE A 177 23.56 -21.73 -2.62
C PHE A 177 23.11 -23.05 -3.24
N ILE A 178 23.80 -23.49 -4.30
CA ILE A 178 23.86 -24.90 -4.67
C ILE A 178 25.36 -25.23 -4.80
N PRO A 179 25.93 -26.05 -3.90
CA PRO A 179 27.31 -26.49 -4.06
C PRO A 179 27.40 -27.38 -5.31
N SER A 180 28.32 -27.04 -6.22
CA SER A 180 28.76 -27.95 -7.27
C SER A 180 29.55 -29.08 -6.62
N ASN A 181 29.04 -30.31 -6.73
CA ASN A 181 29.82 -31.53 -6.49
C ASN A 181 30.93 -31.67 -7.53
#